data_AF-A0A820GXG7-F1
#
_entry.id   AF-A0A820GXG7-F1
#
_cell.length_a   1.000
_cell.length_b   1.000
_cell.length_c   1.000
_cell.angle_alpha   90.00
_cell.angle_beta   90.00
_cell.angle_gamma   90.00
#
_symmetry.space_group_name_H-M   'P 1'
#
loop_
_entity.id
_entity.type
_entity.pdbx_description
1 polymer ?
#
loop_
_entity_poly.entity_id
_entity_poly.type
_entity_poly.pdbx_seq_one_letter_code
_entity_poly.pdbx_strand_id
1 'polypeptide(L)'
;MLITGESGAGKTENTKKVIQYFALVAAAGTKKEDEGKKTMTLEDQIVSANPVLEAYGNAKTTRNNNSSRFGKFIRIHFGPTGKIAGADIEVYLLEKSRVIFQQPAERNYHMFYQLCSNAFPDYHKQCLIENDPSKYFYVAQGMLTIDGVDDADEMRLTDEAFDILGFTHDEKINLFKCTSAIMHF
;
A
#
# COMPACT_ATOMS: atom_id res chain seq x y z
N MET A 1 16.10 -14.58 -2.48
CA MET A 1 14.90 -15.43 -2.40
C MET A 1 13.97 -15.05 -3.55
N LEU A 2 13.39 -16.02 -4.25
CA LEU A 2 12.41 -15.76 -5.32
C LEU A 2 11.08 -16.42 -4.94
N ILE A 3 10.00 -15.63 -4.93
CA ILE A 3 8.64 -16.14 -4.72
C ILE A 3 7.89 -15.97 -6.05
N THR A 4 7.58 -17.10 -6.70
CA THR A 4 6.88 -17.14 -7.99
C THR A 4 5.51 -17.81 -7.84
N GLY A 5 4.60 -17.55 -8.77
CA GLY A 5 3.25 -18.10 -8.79
C GLY A 5 2.28 -17.21 -9.58
N GLU A 6 1.12 -17.76 -9.93
CA GLU A 6 0.07 -17.03 -10.64
C GLU A 6 -0.61 -15.95 -9.78
N SER A 7 -1.51 -15.17 -10.37
CA SER A 7 -2.36 -14.23 -9.63
C SER A 7 -3.16 -14.99 -8.57
N GLY A 8 -3.17 -14.52 -7.33
CA GLY A 8 -3.86 -15.18 -6.21
C GLY A 8 -3.05 -16.26 -5.48
N ALA A 9 -1.82 -16.60 -5.91
CA ALA A 9 -1.00 -17.62 -5.26
C ALA A 9 -0.41 -17.24 -3.89
N GLY A 10 -0.86 -16.13 -3.27
CA GLY A 10 -0.40 -15.71 -1.94
C GLY A 10 1.04 -15.15 -1.87
N LYS A 11 1.62 -14.70 -2.99
CA LYS A 11 3.01 -14.22 -3.05
C LYS A 11 3.28 -13.08 -2.05
N THR A 12 2.39 -12.10 -2.01
CA THR A 12 2.52 -10.93 -1.11
C THR A 12 2.46 -11.33 0.35
N GLU A 13 1.50 -12.18 0.72
CA GLU A 13 1.33 -12.68 2.09
C GLU A 13 2.52 -13.52 2.56
N ASN A 14 3.07 -14.37 1.67
CA ASN A 14 4.28 -15.13 1.99
C ASN A 14 5.49 -14.21 2.15
N THR A 15 5.60 -13.16 1.34
CA THR A 15 6.67 -12.16 1.47
C THR A 15 6.59 -11.43 2.82
N LYS A 16 5.39 -11.06 3.27
CA LYS A 16 5.17 -10.45 4.60
C LYS A 16 5.68 -11.35 5.72
N LYS A 17 5.34 -12.64 5.69
CA LYS A 17 5.79 -13.63 6.70
C LYS A 17 7.31 -13.82 6.71
N VAL A 18 7.94 -13.84 5.54
CA VAL A 18 9.40 -13.94 5.42
C VAL A 18 10.09 -12.72 6.05
N ILE A 19 9.59 -11.51 5.76
CA ILE A 19 10.12 -10.27 6.33
C ILE A 19 9.96 -10.27 7.85
N GLN A 20 8.78 -10.65 8.36
CA GLN A 20 8.52 -10.77 9.79
C GLN A 20 9.45 -11.79 10.46
N TYR A 21 9.73 -12.91 9.80
CA TYR A 21 10.70 -13.88 10.30
C TYR A 21 12.11 -13.29 10.40
N PHE A 22 12.58 -12.59 9.36
CA PHE A 22 13.88 -11.92 9.41
C PHE A 22 13.94 -10.87 10.51
N ALA A 23 12.88 -10.08 10.68
CA ALA A 23 12.76 -9.10 11.75
C ALA A 23 12.89 -9.75 13.13
N LEU A 24 12.14 -10.82 13.40
CA LEU A 24 12.15 -11.50 14.70
C LEU A 24 13.52 -12.12 15.02
N VAL A 25 14.14 -12.80 14.06
CA VAL A 25 15.44 -13.47 14.26
C VAL A 25 16.56 -12.45 14.38
N ALA A 26 16.56 -11.38 13.59
CA ALA A 26 17.56 -10.32 13.68
C ALA A 26 17.42 -9.48 14.97
N ALA A 27 16.20 -9.33 15.50
CA ALA A 27 15.92 -8.59 16.73
C ALA A 27 16.28 -9.36 18.01
N ALA A 28 16.42 -10.70 17.97
CA ALA A 28 16.59 -11.58 19.12
C ALA A 28 17.84 -11.34 20.00
N GLY A 29 18.70 -10.38 19.65
CA GLY A 29 19.88 -9.98 20.44
C GLY A 29 19.81 -8.59 21.07
N THR A 30 18.64 -7.92 21.07
CA THR A 30 18.48 -6.56 21.61
C THR A 30 17.27 -6.52 22.53
N LYS A 31 17.49 -6.71 23.84
CA LYS A 31 16.51 -6.28 24.85
C LYS A 31 16.34 -4.77 24.70
N LYS A 32 15.22 -4.30 24.19
CA LYS A 32 14.82 -2.90 24.35
C LYS A 32 14.13 -2.79 25.70
N GLU A 33 14.91 -2.51 26.73
CA GLU A 33 14.45 -1.76 27.90
C GLU A 33 14.22 -0.31 27.43
N ASP A 34 12.98 0.05 27.15
CA ASP A 34 12.45 1.41 27.38
C ASP A 34 10.93 1.40 27.11
N GLU A 35 10.18 1.21 28.20
CA GLU A 35 8.73 1.36 28.25
C GLU A 35 8.38 2.85 28.09
N GLY A 36 7.94 3.28 26.90
CA GLY A 36 7.22 4.56 26.77
C GLY A 36 7.33 5.31 25.45
N LYS A 37 8.34 5.04 24.61
CA LYS A 37 8.41 5.59 23.25
C LYS A 37 8.34 4.47 22.23
N LYS A 38 7.22 4.41 21.49
CA LYS A 38 7.02 3.56 20.30
C LYS A 38 8.04 3.98 19.24
N THR A 39 9.29 3.56 19.42
CA THR A 39 10.39 3.92 18.53
C THR A 39 10.26 3.03 17.31
N MET A 40 9.71 3.56 16.22
CA MET A 40 9.49 2.84 14.97
C MET A 40 10.79 2.15 14.55
N THR A 41 10.72 0.84 14.32
CA THR A 41 11.89 0.04 13.95
C THR A 41 12.05 0.00 12.43
N LEU A 42 13.26 -0.29 11.94
CA LEU A 42 13.49 -0.49 10.50
C LEU A 42 12.62 -1.65 9.98
N GLU A 43 12.41 -2.65 10.82
CA GLU A 43 11.55 -3.80 10.58
C GLU A 43 10.08 -3.37 10.37
N ASP A 44 9.56 -2.52 11.26
CA ASP A 44 8.20 -1.97 11.13
C ASP A 44 8.03 -1.18 9.84
N GLN A 45 9.04 -0.40 9.44
CA GLN A 45 9.04 0.34 8.18
C GLN A 45 8.98 -0.57 6.96
N ILE A 46 9.77 -1.64 6.92
CA ILE A 46 9.78 -2.59 5.79
C ILE A 46 8.41 -3.28 5.65
N VAL A 47 7.78 -3.65 6.78
CA VAL A 47 6.45 -4.27 6.75
C VAL A 47 5.38 -3.25 6.33
N SER A 48 5.44 -2.04 6.86
CA SER A 48 4.49 -0.95 6.61
C SER A 48 4.59 -0.37 5.20
N ALA A 49 5.68 -0.60 4.47
CA ALA A 49 5.75 -0.28 3.05
C ALA A 49 4.69 -1.04 2.21
N ASN A 50 4.22 -2.22 2.67
CA ASN A 50 3.27 -3.01 1.89
C ASN A 50 1.90 -2.35 1.74
N PRO A 51 1.20 -1.91 2.81
CA PRO A 51 -0.06 -1.17 2.67
C PRO A 51 -0.02 -0.06 1.61
N VAL A 52 1.03 0.79 1.64
CA VAL A 52 1.21 1.86 0.65
C VAL A 52 1.37 1.32 -0.77
N LEU A 53 2.21 0.30 -0.95
CA LEU A 53 2.43 -0.32 -2.26
C LEU A 53 1.19 -1.06 -2.78
N GLU A 54 0.39 -1.64 -1.88
CA GLU A 54 -0.86 -2.32 -2.23
C GLU A 54 -1.94 -1.30 -2.60
N ALA A 55 -2.07 -0.19 -1.87
CA ALA A 55 -3.00 0.88 -2.20
C ALA A 55 -2.77 1.42 -3.63
N TYR A 56 -1.51 1.72 -3.98
CA TYR A 56 -1.16 2.29 -5.29
C TYR A 56 -0.94 1.28 -6.41
N GLY A 57 -0.63 0.03 -6.08
CA GLY A 57 -0.15 -0.97 -7.04
C GLY A 57 -1.06 -2.19 -7.19
N ASN A 58 -2.00 -2.40 -6.29
CA ASN A 58 -2.96 -3.50 -6.39
C ASN A 58 -4.33 -3.01 -6.87
N ALA A 59 -5.04 -3.89 -7.55
CA ALA A 59 -6.40 -3.67 -8.01
C ALA A 59 -7.20 -4.98 -8.01
N LYS A 60 -8.53 -4.87 -8.06
CA LYS A 60 -9.40 -6.03 -8.31
C LYS A 60 -9.33 -6.41 -9.79
N THR A 61 -9.15 -7.69 -10.01
CA THR A 61 -9.27 -8.36 -11.31
C THR A 61 -10.39 -9.41 -11.25
N THR A 62 -10.73 -10.01 -12.38
CA THR A 62 -11.73 -11.09 -12.45
C THR A 62 -11.40 -12.32 -11.59
N ARG A 63 -10.11 -12.55 -11.29
CA ARG A 63 -9.63 -13.74 -10.56
C ARG A 63 -9.16 -13.47 -9.13
N ASN A 64 -8.83 -12.22 -8.82
CA ASN A 64 -8.23 -11.85 -7.54
C ASN A 64 -8.63 -10.42 -7.17
N ASN A 65 -9.17 -10.26 -5.96
CA ASN A 65 -9.64 -9.00 -5.41
C ASN A 65 -8.50 -8.03 -5.03
N ASN A 66 -7.31 -8.55 -4.69
CA ASN A 66 -6.14 -7.76 -4.31
C ASN A 66 -4.93 -8.20 -5.16
N SER A 67 -4.99 -7.88 -6.46
CA SER A 67 -4.02 -8.34 -7.46
C SER A 67 -2.94 -7.29 -7.69
N SER A 68 -1.68 -7.61 -7.39
CA SER A 68 -0.55 -6.73 -7.72
C SER A 68 -0.38 -6.59 -9.23
N ARG A 69 -0.45 -5.33 -9.70
CA ARG A 69 -0.29 -4.95 -11.11
C ARG A 69 1.05 -4.26 -11.36
N PHE A 70 2.03 -4.64 -10.55
CA PHE A 70 3.42 -4.22 -10.60
C PHE A 70 4.30 -5.37 -10.07
N GLY A 71 5.56 -5.39 -10.50
CA GLY A 71 6.60 -6.20 -9.89
C GLY A 71 7.30 -5.41 -8.79
N LYS A 72 7.71 -6.10 -7.71
CA LYS A 72 8.55 -5.53 -6.65
C LYS A 72 9.74 -6.42 -6.36
N PHE A 73 10.90 -5.80 -6.18
CA PHE A 73 12.12 -6.46 -5.72
C PHE A 73 12.57 -5.79 -4.43
N ILE A 74 12.54 -6.56 -3.34
CA ILE A 74 12.93 -6.08 -2.01
C ILE A 74 14.32 -6.62 -1.72
N ARG A 75 15.31 -5.74 -1.57
CA ARG A 75 16.64 -6.07 -1.05
C ARG A 75 16.66 -5.77 0.44
N ILE A 76 16.98 -6.76 1.27
CA ILE A 76 17.21 -6.57 2.70
C ILE A 76 18.72 -6.64 2.91
N HIS A 77 19.29 -5.60 3.52
CA HIS A 77 20.71 -5.49 3.81
C HIS A 77 20.96 -5.91 5.25
N PHE A 78 21.90 -6.84 5.45
CA PHE A 78 22.33 -7.27 6.77
C PHE A 78 23.69 -6.66 7.10
N GLY A 79 23.83 -6.13 8.32
CA GLY A 79 25.10 -5.62 8.81
C GLY A 79 26.07 -6.74 9.24
N PRO A 80 27.30 -6.38 9.66
CA PRO A 80 28.34 -7.35 10.06
C PRO A 80 27.94 -8.29 11.21
N THR A 81 26.97 -7.88 12.04
CA THR A 81 26.45 -8.64 13.17
C THR A 81 25.25 -9.53 12.81
N GLY A 82 24.86 -9.59 11.53
CA GLY A 82 23.70 -10.33 11.05
C GLY A 82 22.35 -9.66 11.33
N LYS A 83 22.34 -8.43 11.88
CA LYS A 83 21.13 -7.62 12.06
C LYS A 83 20.72 -6.91 10.78
N ILE A 84 19.44 -6.58 10.63
CA ILE A 84 18.95 -5.77 9.50
C ILE A 84 19.56 -4.37 9.62
N ALA A 85 20.25 -3.95 8.57
CA ALA A 85 20.87 -2.62 8.46
C ALA A 85 20.06 -1.66 7.57
N GLY A 86 19.19 -2.19 6.70
CA GLY A 86 18.31 -1.41 5.84
C GLY A 86 17.62 -2.27 4.79
N ALA A 87 16.79 -1.65 3.95
CA ALA A 87 16.18 -2.31 2.82
C ALA A 87 15.91 -1.34 1.67
N ASP A 88 15.99 -1.84 0.43
CA ASP A 88 15.57 -1.14 -0.77
C ASP A 88 14.37 -1.86 -1.39
N ILE A 89 13.42 -1.09 -1.93
CA ILE A 89 12.32 -1.63 -2.73
C ILE A 89 12.40 -1.02 -4.12
N GLU A 90 12.64 -1.87 -5.12
CA GLU A 90 12.57 -1.47 -6.53
C GLU A 90 11.24 -1.96 -7.12
N VAL A 91 10.54 -1.06 -7.81
CA VAL A 91 9.25 -1.32 -8.46
C VAL A 91 9.42 -1.34 -9.97
N TYR A 92 8.81 -2.31 -10.64
CA TYR A 92 8.88 -2.46 -12.10
C TYR A 92 7.50 -2.71 -12.69
N LEU A 93 7.30 -2.28 -13.94
CA LEU A 93 6.16 -2.66 -14.80
C LEU A 93 4.78 -2.44 -14.15
N LEU A 94 4.54 -1.25 -13.61
CA LEU A 94 3.18 -0.84 -13.22
C LEU A 94 2.28 -0.81 -14.48
N GLU A 95 1.11 -1.45 -14.42
CA GLU A 95 0.12 -1.46 -15.50
C GLU A 95 -0.58 -0.09 -15.68
N LYS A 96 0.13 0.85 -16.29
CA LYS A 96 -0.33 2.25 -16.47
C LYS A 96 -1.70 2.37 -17.15
N SER A 97 -2.02 1.47 -18.08
CA SER A 97 -3.30 1.47 -18.81
C SER A 97 -4.51 1.34 -17.88
N ARG A 98 -4.33 0.73 -16.71
CA ARG A 98 -5.41 0.56 -15.73
C ARG A 98 -5.92 1.89 -15.18
N VAL A 99 -5.10 2.93 -15.15
CA VAL A 99 -5.52 4.24 -14.65
C VAL A 99 -6.66 4.81 -15.50
N ILE A 100 -6.58 4.68 -16.82
CA ILE A 100 -7.53 5.28 -17.75
C ILE A 100 -8.62 4.31 -18.25
N PHE A 101 -8.51 3.03 -17.93
CA PHE A 101 -9.44 2.01 -18.41
C PHE A 101 -9.48 0.77 -17.51
N GLN A 102 -10.69 0.27 -17.24
CA GLN A 102 -10.92 -1.00 -16.55
C GLN A 102 -12.00 -1.81 -17.27
N GLN A 103 -11.87 -3.13 -17.28
CA GLN A 103 -12.93 -4.01 -17.77
C GLN A 103 -14.11 -4.03 -16.75
N PRO A 104 -15.35 -4.34 -17.16
CA PRO A 104 -16.54 -4.23 -16.30
C PRO A 104 -16.47 -4.96 -14.96
N ALA A 105 -15.79 -6.11 -14.91
CA ALA A 105 -15.63 -6.92 -13.69
C ALA A 105 -14.34 -6.63 -12.91
N GLU A 106 -13.56 -5.65 -13.34
CA GLU A 106 -12.33 -5.20 -12.69
C GLU A 106 -12.53 -3.85 -12.00
N ARG A 107 -11.59 -3.46 -11.15
CA ARG A 107 -11.56 -2.17 -10.45
C ARG A 107 -10.27 -1.44 -10.82
N ASN A 108 -10.24 -0.12 -10.64
CA ASN A 108 -9.00 0.63 -10.69
C ASN A 108 -8.16 0.36 -9.42
N TYR A 109 -7.01 1.02 -9.27
CA TYR A 109 -6.16 0.89 -8.09
C TYR A 109 -6.88 1.28 -6.79
N HIS A 110 -6.58 0.58 -5.69
CA HIS A 110 -7.31 0.70 -4.44
C HIS A 110 -7.28 2.11 -3.85
N MET A 111 -6.17 2.83 -3.99
CA MET A 111 -5.99 4.18 -3.45
C MET A 111 -7.11 5.16 -3.87
N PHE A 112 -7.64 5.06 -5.10
CA PHE A 112 -8.70 5.95 -5.56
C PHE A 112 -9.98 5.81 -4.72
N TYR A 113 -10.31 4.59 -4.33
CA TYR A 113 -11.52 4.31 -3.57
C TYR A 113 -11.31 4.50 -2.07
N GLN A 114 -10.10 4.19 -1.58
CA GLN A 114 -9.67 4.55 -0.23
C GLN A 114 -9.75 6.07 -0.01
N LEU A 115 -9.29 6.88 -0.97
CA LEU A 115 -9.41 8.35 -0.91
C LEU A 115 -10.85 8.84 -0.96
N CYS A 116 -11.73 8.17 -1.72
CA CYS A 116 -13.15 8.51 -1.73
C CYS A 116 -13.89 8.05 -0.45
N SER A 117 -13.31 7.17 0.37
CA SER A 117 -13.98 6.63 1.55
C SER A 117 -14.23 7.69 2.62
N ASN A 118 -15.12 7.42 3.58
CA ASN A 118 -15.39 8.35 4.69
C ASN A 118 -14.32 8.33 5.81
N ALA A 119 -13.16 7.68 5.61
CA ALA A 119 -12.14 7.54 6.65
C ALA A 119 -11.60 8.88 7.16
N PHE A 120 -11.33 9.81 6.22
CA PHE A 120 -10.73 11.12 6.49
C PHE A 120 -11.45 12.24 5.72
N PRO A 121 -12.61 12.73 6.22
CA PRO A 121 -13.38 13.79 5.55
C PRO A 121 -12.60 15.09 5.32
N ASP A 122 -11.56 15.36 6.10
CA ASP A 122 -10.72 16.55 5.90
C ASP A 122 -9.82 16.44 4.67
N TYR A 123 -9.41 15.23 4.28
CA TYR A 123 -8.67 15.01 3.02
C TYR A 123 -9.55 15.35 1.82
N HIS A 124 -10.86 15.13 1.92
CA HIS A 124 -11.81 15.46 0.85
C HIS A 124 -11.81 16.94 0.53
N LYS A 125 -11.86 17.78 1.57
CA LYS A 125 -11.82 19.25 1.41
C LYS A 125 -10.49 19.70 0.81
N GLN A 126 -9.38 19.11 1.23
CA GLN A 126 -8.04 19.50 0.78
C GLN A 126 -7.72 19.03 -0.64
N CYS A 127 -8.26 17.89 -1.04
CA CYS A 127 -8.04 17.29 -2.36
C CYS A 127 -9.18 17.58 -3.36
N LEU A 128 -10.23 18.27 -2.91
CA LEU A 128 -11.44 18.60 -3.69
C LEU A 128 -12.21 17.37 -4.20
N ILE A 129 -12.17 16.28 -3.44
CA ILE A 129 -12.85 15.03 -3.79
C ILE A 129 -14.17 14.86 -3.04
N GLU A 130 -15.17 14.33 -3.75
CA GLU A 130 -16.41 13.83 -3.21
C GLU A 130 -16.29 12.37 -2.71
N ASN A 131 -17.09 12.04 -1.69
CA ASN A 131 -17.24 10.68 -1.16
C ASN A 131 -18.16 9.84 -2.04
N ASP A 132 -17.82 9.76 -3.33
CA ASP A 132 -18.52 8.94 -4.31
C ASP A 132 -17.60 8.68 -5.50
N PRO A 133 -16.99 7.48 -5.60
CA PRO A 133 -16.08 7.16 -6.70
C PRO A 133 -16.78 7.12 -8.06
N SER A 134 -18.12 7.00 -8.12
CA SER A 134 -18.87 6.98 -9.37
C SER A 134 -18.83 8.30 -10.15
N LYS A 135 -18.44 9.39 -9.48
CA LYS A 135 -18.35 10.73 -10.05
C LYS A 135 -17.09 10.95 -10.90
N TYR A 136 -16.13 10.02 -10.86
CA TYR A 136 -14.86 10.15 -11.55
C TYR A 136 -14.75 9.15 -12.68
N PHE A 137 -14.72 9.65 -13.92
CA PHE A 137 -14.79 8.81 -15.12
C PHE A 137 -13.71 7.73 -15.16
N TYR A 138 -12.45 8.06 -14.84
CA TYR A 138 -11.35 7.09 -14.83
C TYR A 138 -11.40 6.07 -13.69
N VAL A 139 -12.18 6.33 -12.64
CA VAL A 139 -12.34 5.42 -11.49
C VAL A 139 -13.59 4.53 -11.65
N ALA A 140 -14.56 4.97 -12.45
CA ALA A 140 -15.90 4.39 -12.51
C ALA A 140 -16.23 3.57 -13.77
N GLN A 141 -15.23 3.07 -14.50
CA GLN A 141 -15.49 2.26 -15.72
C GLN A 141 -15.78 0.79 -15.41
N GLY A 142 -15.34 0.31 -14.25
CA GLY A 142 -15.55 -1.06 -13.78
C GLY A 142 -16.34 -1.11 -12.47
N MET A 143 -16.01 -2.10 -11.65
CA MET A 143 -16.58 -2.27 -10.31
C MET A 143 -16.12 -1.15 -9.38
N LEU A 144 -17.04 -0.65 -8.54
CA LEU A 144 -16.72 0.37 -7.53
C LEU A 144 -16.43 -0.21 -6.15
N THR A 145 -16.84 -1.45 -5.89
CA THR A 145 -16.72 -2.11 -4.59
C THR A 145 -16.11 -3.50 -4.73
N ILE A 146 -15.62 -4.02 -3.61
CA ILE A 146 -15.08 -5.37 -3.49
C ILE A 146 -15.78 -6.04 -2.31
N ASP A 147 -16.30 -7.25 -2.52
CA ASP A 147 -16.94 -8.00 -1.45
C ASP A 147 -15.96 -8.29 -0.31
N GLY A 148 -16.39 -7.99 0.93
CA GLY A 148 -15.60 -8.19 2.15
C GLY A 148 -14.44 -7.20 2.37
N VAL A 149 -14.34 -6.11 1.60
CA VAL A 149 -13.31 -5.06 1.81
C VAL A 149 -13.98 -3.75 2.20
N ASP A 150 -13.51 -3.13 3.28
CA ASP A 150 -13.89 -1.77 3.67
C ASP A 150 -12.77 -0.79 3.28
N ASP A 151 -13.02 0.02 2.25
CA ASP A 151 -12.04 1.00 1.77
C ASP A 151 -11.70 2.08 2.82
N ALA A 152 -12.58 2.32 3.81
CA ALA A 152 -12.30 3.27 4.89
C ALA A 152 -11.28 2.71 5.88
N ASP A 153 -11.40 1.44 6.25
CA ASP A 153 -10.41 0.77 7.11
C ASP A 153 -9.07 0.64 6.39
N GLU A 154 -9.08 0.27 5.11
CA GLU A 154 -7.86 0.21 4.29
C GLU A 154 -7.19 1.59 4.13
N MET A 155 -7.98 2.67 4.05
CA MET A 155 -7.45 4.03 4.02
C MET A 155 -6.75 4.39 5.36
N ARG A 156 -7.31 3.98 6.51
CA ARG A 156 -6.66 4.20 7.81
C ARG A 156 -5.33 3.45 7.93
N LEU A 157 -5.30 2.19 7.48
CA LEU A 157 -4.07 1.39 7.46
C LEU A 157 -3.01 2.02 6.55
N THR A 158 -3.42 2.54 5.40
CA THR A 158 -2.52 3.22 4.46
C THR A 158 -1.99 4.54 5.03
N ASP A 159 -2.84 5.32 5.69
CA ASP A 159 -2.43 6.58 6.33
C ASP A 159 -1.45 6.36 7.49
N GLU A 160 -1.71 5.37 8.36
CA GLU A 160 -0.79 4.97 9.43
C GLU A 160 0.54 4.45 8.86
N ALA A 161 0.49 3.70 7.74
CA ALA A 161 1.68 3.21 7.10
C ALA A 161 2.60 4.35 6.59
N PHE A 162 2.03 5.43 6.04
CA PHE A 162 2.81 6.61 5.69
C PHE A 162 3.47 7.27 6.92
N ASP A 163 2.77 7.33 8.05
CA ASP A 163 3.35 7.86 9.30
C ASP A 163 4.52 7.00 9.79
N ILE A 164 4.40 5.67 9.71
CA ILE A 164 5.48 4.74 10.08
C ILE A 164 6.70 4.90 9.16
N LEU A 165 6.46 5.12 7.87
CA LEU A 165 7.51 5.38 6.87
C LEU A 165 8.16 6.77 7.01
N GLY A 166 7.64 7.62 7.90
CA GLY A 166 8.22 8.94 8.21
C GLY A 166 7.78 10.05 7.26
N PHE A 167 6.69 9.87 6.52
CA PHE A 167 6.10 10.96 5.73
C PHE A 167 5.50 12.01 6.65
N THR A 168 5.77 13.27 6.36
CA THR A 168 5.10 14.39 7.02
C THR A 168 3.66 14.51 6.54
N HIS A 169 2.81 15.18 7.33
CA HIS A 169 1.43 15.46 6.95
C HIS A 169 1.34 16.16 5.59
N ASP A 170 2.19 17.16 5.35
CA ASP A 170 2.20 17.91 4.09
C ASP A 170 2.59 17.03 2.91
N GLU A 171 3.56 16.13 3.07
CA GLU A 171 3.93 15.16 2.03
C GLU A 171 2.78 14.20 1.71
N LYS A 172 2.06 13.69 2.74
CA LYS A 172 0.86 12.86 2.55
C LYS A 172 -0.20 13.61 1.75
N ILE A 173 -0.54 14.83 2.17
CA ILE A 173 -1.55 15.66 1.49
C ILE A 173 -1.14 15.98 0.06
N ASN A 174 0.13 16.34 -0.19
CA ASN A 174 0.61 16.62 -1.53
C ASN A 174 0.54 15.39 -2.44
N LEU A 175 0.87 14.20 -1.91
CA LEU A 175 0.71 12.95 -2.62
C LEU A 175 -0.77 12.68 -2.95
N PHE A 176 -1.66 12.83 -1.97
CA PHE A 176 -3.10 12.63 -2.18
C PHE A 176 -3.68 13.63 -3.19
N LYS A 177 -3.26 14.90 -3.18
CA LYS A 177 -3.63 15.90 -4.20
C LYS A 177 -3.20 15.47 -5.60
N CYS A 178 -1.98 14.97 -5.77
CA CYS A 178 -1.52 14.45 -7.06
C CYS A 178 -2.38 13.26 -7.52
N THR A 179 -2.73 12.36 -6.62
CA THR A 179 -3.60 11.20 -6.91
C THR A 179 -5.02 11.64 -7.27
N SER A 180 -5.61 12.54 -6.50
CA SER A 180 -6.94 13.10 -6.75
C SER A 180 -7.01 13.91 -8.03
N ALA A 181 -5.94 14.62 -8.39
CA ALA A 181 -5.87 15.34 -9.66
C ALA A 181 -6.14 14.39 -10.84
N ILE A 182 -5.57 13.18 -10.83
CA ILE A 182 -5.80 12.16 -11.87
C ILE A 182 -7.29 11.78 -11.98
N MET A 183 -8.00 11.74 -10.85
CA MET A 183 -9.44 11.41 -10.83
C MET A 183 -10.30 12.48 -11.51
N HIS A 184 -9.87 13.74 -11.45
CA HIS A 184 -10.61 14.89 -12.01
C HIS A 184 -10.42 15.12 -13.52
N PHE A 185 -9.45 14.46 -14.16
CA PHE A 185 -9.27 14.50 -15.62
C PHE A 185 -10.39 13.73 -16.34
#